data_AF-A0A963L7D4-F1
#
_entry.id   AF-A0A963L7D4-F1
#
_cell.length_a   1.000
_cell.length_b   1.000
_cell.length_c   1.000
_cell.angle_alpha   90.00
_cell.angle_beta   90.00
_cell.angle_gamma   90.00
#
_symmetry.space_group_name_H-M   'P 1'
#
loop_
_entity.id
_entity.type
_entity.pdbx_description
1 polymer ?
#
loop_
_entity_poly.entity_id
_entity_poly.type
_entity_poly.pdbx_seq_one_letter_code
_entity_poly.pdbx_strand_id
1 'polypeptide(L)'
;SSAVIGAGPALPKAAARRLALWHRRIVRAAKRYDELSDDARHRLRRRVKRLRYASEFTASLYRPKAVARYLARLAPLQESLGRYNDLCVGLETYRAAVGDDSRAWFAIGWLVARRDVLLRQSEKALVRFAASEPFWEPAKGRAKRRAKPRTKDRAKHGPKLRDKHRDKHRPKAGRGAKKRSG
;
A
#
# COMPACT_ATOMS: atom_id res chain seq x y z
N SER A 1 -50.73 -13.26 -12.37
CA SER A 1 -49.55 -12.48 -12.81
C SER A 1 -48.46 -12.54 -11.76
N SER A 2 -47.40 -13.31 -12.01
CA SER A 2 -46.25 -13.43 -11.12
C SER A 2 -45.14 -12.52 -11.63
N ALA A 3 -44.86 -11.44 -10.88
CA ALA A 3 -43.78 -10.52 -11.22
C ALA A 3 -42.44 -11.17 -10.82
N VAL A 4 -41.62 -11.46 -11.83
CA VAL A 4 -40.23 -11.89 -11.65
C VAL A 4 -39.47 -10.74 -10.99
N ILE A 5 -39.26 -10.83 -9.67
CA ILE A 5 -38.29 -10.00 -8.96
C ILE A 5 -36.93 -10.41 -9.51
N GLY A 6 -36.40 -9.60 -10.43
CA GLY A 6 -35.09 -9.83 -11.04
C GLY A 6 -34.06 -10.07 -9.94
N ALA A 7 -33.43 -11.24 -9.96
CA ALA A 7 -32.49 -11.67 -8.94
C ALA A 7 -31.35 -10.64 -8.80
N GLY A 8 -31.42 -9.82 -7.76
CA GLY A 8 -30.35 -8.92 -7.38
C GLY A 8 -29.05 -9.69 -7.22
N PRO A 9 -27.88 -9.05 -7.42
CA PRO A 9 -26.60 -9.74 -7.26
C PRO A 9 -26.53 -10.36 -5.85
N ALA A 10 -26.11 -11.63 -5.78
CA ALA A 10 -25.85 -12.31 -4.52
C ALA A 10 -25.01 -11.40 -3.60
N LEU A 11 -25.37 -11.35 -2.31
CA LEU A 11 -24.82 -10.43 -1.31
C LEU A 11 -23.28 -10.30 -1.35
N PRO A 12 -22.48 -11.39 -1.48
CA PRO A 12 -21.02 -11.29 -1.59
C PRO A 12 -20.54 -10.51 -2.83
N LYS A 13 -21.20 -10.70 -3.98
CA LYS A 13 -20.85 -10.01 -5.24
C LYS A 13 -21.17 -8.52 -5.17
N ALA A 14 -22.29 -8.16 -4.54
CA ALA A 14 -22.67 -6.77 -4.31
C ALA A 14 -21.68 -6.07 -3.36
N ALA A 15 -21.33 -6.72 -2.24
CA ALA A 15 -20.34 -6.25 -1.28
C ALA A 15 -18.97 -6.02 -1.95
N ALA A 16 -18.45 -7.02 -2.65
CA ALA A 16 -17.15 -6.95 -3.33
C ALA A 16 -17.09 -5.79 -4.33
N ARG A 17 -18.16 -5.57 -5.12
CA ARG A 17 -18.25 -4.43 -6.06
C ARG A 17 -18.15 -3.09 -5.34
N ARG A 18 -18.83 -2.93 -4.20
CA ARG A 18 -18.85 -1.67 -3.43
C ARG A 18 -17.49 -1.41 -2.76
N LEU A 19 -16.88 -2.43 -2.17
CA LEU A 19 -15.53 -2.38 -1.60
C LEU A 19 -14.50 -2.00 -2.66
N ALA A 20 -14.51 -2.69 -3.81
CA ALA A 20 -13.63 -2.41 -4.95
C ALA A 20 -13.79 -0.98 -5.48
N LEU A 21 -15.02 -0.46 -5.53
CA LEU A 21 -15.27 0.91 -5.95
C LEU A 21 -14.63 1.93 -5.02
N TRP A 22 -14.82 1.79 -3.70
CA TRP A 22 -14.26 2.72 -2.73
C TRP A 22 -12.74 2.62 -2.64
N HIS A 23 -12.20 1.41 -2.62
CA HIS A 23 -10.75 1.18 -2.64
C HIS A 23 -10.11 1.85 -3.86
N ARG A 24 -10.61 1.60 -5.08
CA ARG A 24 -10.08 2.23 -6.31
C ARG A 24 -10.16 3.77 -6.24
N ARG A 25 -11.24 4.33 -5.69
CA ARG A 25 -11.36 5.79 -5.52
C ARG A 25 -10.35 6.34 -4.51
N ILE A 26 -10.05 5.62 -3.43
CA ILE A 26 -9.02 5.99 -2.46
C ILE A 26 -7.63 5.90 -3.10
N VAL A 27 -7.33 4.81 -3.82
CA VAL A 27 -6.07 4.63 -4.56
C VAL A 27 -5.84 5.73 -5.60
N ARG A 28 -6.88 6.13 -6.33
CA ARG A 28 -6.77 7.25 -7.29
C ARG A 28 -6.49 8.58 -6.58
N ALA A 29 -7.19 8.85 -5.48
CA ALA A 29 -6.97 10.06 -4.69
C ALA A 29 -5.56 10.11 -4.05
N ALA A 30 -4.98 8.95 -3.73
CA ALA A 30 -3.60 8.87 -3.21
C ALA A 30 -2.55 9.44 -4.18
N LYS A 31 -2.81 9.41 -5.49
CA LYS A 31 -1.86 9.88 -6.51
C LYS A 31 -1.75 11.40 -6.64
N ARG A 32 -2.72 12.14 -6.10
CA ARG A 32 -2.87 13.60 -6.25
C ARG A 32 -3.36 14.23 -4.95
N TYR A 33 -2.94 13.68 -3.81
CA TYR A 33 -3.52 14.03 -2.50
C TYR A 33 -3.11 15.44 -2.04
N ASP A 34 -1.89 15.83 -2.35
CA ASP A 34 -1.32 17.17 -2.20
C ASP A 34 -2.08 18.24 -3.00
N GLU A 35 -2.60 17.89 -4.17
CA GLU A 35 -3.40 18.78 -5.01
C GLU A 35 -4.87 18.92 -4.57
N LEU A 36 -5.37 18.07 -3.66
CA LEU A 36 -6.77 18.11 -3.24
C LEU A 36 -7.07 19.38 -2.44
N SER A 37 -8.28 19.93 -2.58
CA SER A 37 -8.80 20.91 -1.61
C SER A 37 -9.10 20.24 -0.26
N ASP A 38 -9.21 21.03 0.81
CA ASP A 38 -9.53 20.51 2.15
C ASP A 38 -10.90 19.81 2.18
N ASP A 39 -11.88 20.32 1.43
CA ASP A 39 -13.16 19.63 1.19
C ASP A 39 -13.00 18.28 0.50
N ALA A 40 -12.15 18.19 -0.52
CA ALA A 40 -11.89 16.94 -1.22
C ALA A 40 -11.18 15.93 -0.31
N ARG A 41 -10.26 16.38 0.55
CA ARG A 41 -9.63 15.57 1.61
C ARG A 41 -10.65 15.09 2.64
N HIS A 42 -11.58 15.95 3.06
CA HIS A 42 -12.67 15.58 3.96
C HIS A 42 -13.58 14.49 3.33
N ARG A 43 -13.95 14.66 2.05
CA ARG A 43 -14.70 13.63 1.30
C ARG A 43 -13.93 12.32 1.19
N LEU A 44 -12.61 12.37 1.02
CA LEU A 44 -11.75 11.19 1.03
C LEU A 44 -11.81 10.48 2.39
N ARG A 45 -11.67 11.20 3.51
CA ARG A 45 -11.81 10.64 4.87
C ARG A 45 -13.16 9.94 5.06
N ARG A 46 -14.27 10.57 4.66
CA ARG A 46 -15.60 9.93 4.73
C ARG A 46 -15.63 8.61 3.95
N ARG A 47 -14.99 8.56 2.78
CA ARG A 47 -14.89 7.33 1.98
C ARG A 47 -14.06 6.24 2.64
N VAL A 48 -12.94 6.60 3.27
CA VAL A 48 -12.12 5.67 4.07
C VAL A 48 -12.93 5.08 5.23
N LYS A 49 -13.71 5.89 5.96
CA LYS A 49 -14.62 5.38 7.01
C LYS A 49 -15.68 4.43 6.44
N ARG A 50 -16.31 4.78 5.32
CA ARG A 50 -17.29 3.90 4.65
C ARG A 50 -16.69 2.56 4.24
N LEU A 51 -15.47 2.58 3.71
CA LEU A 51 -14.75 1.36 3.36
C LEU A 51 -14.49 0.49 4.60
N ARG A 52 -14.08 1.08 5.72
CA ARG A 52 -13.90 0.34 6.98
C ARG A 52 -15.19 -0.33 7.43
N TYR A 53 -16.26 0.45 7.58
CA TYR A 53 -17.52 -0.07 8.09
C TYR A 53 -18.08 -1.18 7.20
N ALA A 54 -17.98 -1.04 5.88
CA ALA A 54 -18.39 -2.12 4.99
C ALA A 54 -17.47 -3.34 5.07
N SER A 55 -16.16 -3.15 5.32
CA SER A 55 -15.23 -4.27 5.49
C SER A 55 -15.52 -5.04 6.77
N GLU A 56 -15.86 -4.36 7.86
CA GLU A 56 -16.29 -4.97 9.12
C GLU A 56 -17.65 -5.65 8.98
N PHE A 57 -18.64 -4.96 8.40
CA PHE A 57 -20.00 -5.49 8.20
C PHE A 57 -20.02 -6.75 7.33
N THR A 58 -19.16 -6.82 6.32
CA THR A 58 -19.10 -7.96 5.39
C THR A 58 -18.03 -8.99 5.78
N ALA A 59 -17.38 -8.84 6.94
CA ALA A 59 -16.23 -9.65 7.33
C ALA A 59 -16.53 -11.16 7.35
N SER A 60 -17.73 -11.56 7.77
CA SER A 60 -18.17 -12.96 7.84
C SER A 60 -18.27 -13.64 6.48
N LEU A 61 -18.32 -12.87 5.38
CA LEU A 61 -18.36 -13.39 4.01
C LEU A 61 -16.97 -13.77 3.47
N TYR A 62 -15.90 -13.46 4.20
CA TYR A 62 -14.52 -13.61 3.73
C TYR A 62 -13.63 -14.30 4.77
N ARG A 63 -12.40 -14.64 4.35
CA ARG A 63 -11.41 -15.26 5.25
C ARG A 63 -11.01 -14.28 6.36
N PRO A 64 -11.19 -14.62 7.65
CA PRO A 64 -10.95 -13.69 8.76
C PRO A 64 -9.55 -13.07 8.76
N LYS A 65 -8.51 -13.87 8.50
CA LYS A 65 -7.12 -13.41 8.42
C LYS A 65 -6.89 -12.37 7.31
N ALA A 66 -7.59 -12.48 6.18
CA ALA A 66 -7.45 -11.53 5.06
C ALA A 66 -8.10 -10.18 5.39
N VAL A 67 -9.29 -10.21 6.00
CA VAL A 67 -10.00 -9.01 6.47
C VAL A 67 -9.18 -8.29 7.53
N ALA A 68 -8.69 -9.01 8.55
CA ALA A 68 -7.88 -8.45 9.63
C ALA A 68 -6.61 -7.74 9.09
N ARG A 69 -5.90 -8.38 8.16
CA ARG A 69 -4.71 -7.79 7.51
C ARG A 69 -5.03 -6.52 6.74
N TYR A 70 -6.19 -6.47 6.07
CA TYR A 70 -6.62 -5.29 5.34
C TYR A 70 -7.00 -4.13 6.28
N LEU A 71 -7.79 -4.42 7.33
CA LEU A 71 -8.17 -3.44 8.34
C LEU A 71 -6.95 -2.87 9.09
N ALA A 72 -5.95 -3.71 9.39
CA ALA A 72 -4.69 -3.27 10.00
C ALA A 72 -3.92 -2.27 9.11
N ARG A 73 -4.01 -2.39 7.77
CA ARG A 73 -3.43 -1.42 6.83
C ARG A 73 -4.29 -0.17 6.66
N LEU A 74 -5.60 -0.28 6.84
CA LEU A 74 -6.55 0.83 6.74
C LEU A 74 -6.49 1.75 7.96
N ALA A 75 -6.21 1.21 9.15
CA ALA A 75 -6.23 1.97 10.39
C ALA A 75 -5.25 3.17 10.41
N PRO A 76 -3.96 3.05 10.02
CA PRO A 76 -3.05 4.19 9.98
C PRO A 76 -3.49 5.30 9.02
N LEU A 77 -4.16 4.93 7.91
CA LEU A 77 -4.73 5.89 6.97
C LEU A 77 -5.89 6.67 7.61
N GLN A 78 -6.78 5.99 8.33
CA GLN A 78 -7.87 6.66 9.04
C GLN A 78 -7.36 7.65 10.08
N GLU A 79 -6.36 7.23 10.85
CA GLU A 79 -5.75 8.05 11.89
C GLU A 79 -5.14 9.32 11.30
N SER A 80 -4.31 9.19 10.25
CA SER A 80 -3.66 10.35 9.63
C SER A 80 -4.67 11.33 9.01
N LEU A 81 -5.68 10.81 8.29
CA LEU A 81 -6.74 11.66 7.73
C LEU A 81 -7.63 12.27 8.82
N GLY A 82 -7.75 11.62 9.98
CA GLY A 82 -8.40 12.15 11.18
C GLY A 82 -7.67 13.40 11.67
N ARG A 83 -6.37 13.28 11.94
CA ARG A 83 -5.54 14.41 12.41
C ARG A 83 -5.56 15.60 11.46
N TYR A 84 -5.47 15.36 10.14
CA TYR A 84 -5.55 16.44 9.16
C TYR A 84 -6.93 17.13 9.17
N ASN A 85 -8.00 16.35 9.30
CA ASN A 85 -9.35 16.89 9.43
C ASN A 85 -9.50 17.73 10.70
N ASP A 86 -8.98 17.24 11.83
CA ASP A 86 -9.09 17.94 13.12
C ASP A 86 -8.30 19.26 13.09
N LEU A 87 -7.17 19.31 12.38
CA LEU A 87 -6.47 20.56 12.07
C LEU A 87 -7.35 21.53 11.28
N CYS A 88 -8.07 21.05 10.26
CA CYS A 88 -8.96 21.90 9.45
C CYS A 88 -10.11 22.46 10.28
N VAL A 89 -10.78 21.60 11.07
CA VAL A 89 -11.86 22.02 11.98
C VAL A 89 -11.33 23.02 13.02
N GLY A 90 -10.15 22.75 13.61
CA GLY A 90 -9.52 23.67 14.55
C GLY A 90 -9.24 25.04 13.93
N LEU A 91 -8.71 25.08 12.70
CA LEU A 91 -8.49 26.34 11.98
C LEU A 91 -9.79 27.12 11.75
N GLU A 92 -10.86 26.44 11.36
CA GLU A 92 -12.18 27.05 11.17
C GLU A 92 -12.72 27.61 12.50
N THR A 93 -12.68 26.81 13.56
CA THR A 93 -13.15 27.21 14.91
C THR A 93 -12.37 28.42 15.44
N TYR A 94 -11.04 28.40 15.39
CA TYR A 94 -10.25 29.51 15.93
C TYR A 94 -10.36 30.77 15.09
N ARG A 95 -10.48 30.68 13.76
CA ARG A 95 -10.71 31.84 12.90
C ARG A 95 -12.02 32.55 13.24
N ALA A 96 -13.07 31.80 13.59
CA ALA A 96 -14.34 32.38 14.03
C ALA A 96 -14.24 33.09 15.39
N ALA A 97 -13.29 32.70 16.25
CA ALA A 97 -13.11 33.22 17.61
C ALA A 97 -12.10 34.38 17.72
N VAL A 98 -11.45 34.79 16.62
CA VAL A 98 -10.39 35.81 16.64
C VAL A 98 -10.84 37.16 17.20
N GLY A 99 -12.10 37.54 17.01
CA GLY A 99 -12.65 38.79 17.54
C GLY A 99 -12.80 38.80 19.07
N ASP A 100 -12.93 37.63 19.68
CA ASP A 100 -13.30 37.47 21.09
C ASP A 100 -12.12 37.00 21.96
N ASP A 101 -11.16 36.26 21.40
CA ASP A 101 -9.98 35.76 22.12
C ASP A 101 -8.69 35.98 21.32
N SER A 102 -7.86 36.92 21.78
CA SER A 102 -6.56 37.21 21.16
C SER A 102 -5.60 36.01 21.15
N ARG A 103 -5.78 35.02 22.03
CA ARG A 103 -4.99 33.76 22.04
C ARG A 103 -5.35 32.86 20.85
N ALA A 104 -6.49 33.07 20.19
CA ALA A 104 -6.87 32.33 18.99
C ALA A 104 -5.85 32.54 17.86
N TRP A 105 -5.20 33.71 17.77
CA TRP A 105 -4.13 33.95 16.80
C TRP A 105 -2.93 33.03 16.98
N PHE A 106 -2.54 32.77 18.24
CA PHE A 106 -1.46 31.82 18.52
C PHE A 106 -1.84 30.40 18.08
N ALA A 107 -3.07 29.96 18.38
CA ALA A 107 -3.57 28.65 17.96
C ALA A 107 -3.60 28.51 16.44
N ILE A 108 -4.07 29.54 15.72
CA ILE A 108 -4.05 29.58 14.25
C ILE A 108 -2.63 29.43 13.72
N GLY A 109 -1.68 30.22 14.24
CA GLY A 109 -0.27 30.16 13.82
C GLY A 109 0.32 28.76 13.99
N TRP A 110 0.08 28.14 15.16
CA TRP A 110 0.55 26.78 15.45
C TRP A 110 -0.07 25.72 14.52
N LEU A 111 -1.37 25.84 14.23
CA LEU A 111 -2.09 24.92 13.33
C LEU A 111 -1.60 25.08 11.88
N VAL A 112 -1.44 26.31 11.39
CA VAL A 112 -0.91 26.59 10.05
C VAL A 112 0.49 25.98 9.90
N ALA A 113 1.37 26.18 10.89
CA ALA A 113 2.73 25.63 10.87
C ALA A 113 2.78 24.09 10.80
N ARG A 114 1.76 23.40 11.33
CA ARG A 114 1.67 21.94 11.32
C ARG A 114 1.02 21.35 10.08
N ARG A 115 0.34 22.16 9.27
CA ARG A 115 -0.48 21.70 8.14
C ARG A 115 0.30 20.81 7.19
N ASP A 116 1.47 21.24 6.75
CA ASP A 116 2.29 20.52 5.78
C ASP A 116 2.81 19.19 6.32
N VAL A 117 3.11 19.12 7.62
CA VAL A 117 3.53 17.88 8.27
C VAL A 117 2.39 16.86 8.26
N LEU A 118 1.18 17.27 8.65
CA LEU A 118 0.02 16.36 8.66
C LEU A 118 -0.43 15.97 7.24
N LEU A 119 -0.25 16.87 6.27
CA LEU A 119 -0.52 16.60 4.86
C LEU A 119 0.43 15.51 4.33
N ARG A 120 1.74 15.65 4.54
CA ARG A 120 2.74 14.62 4.16
C ARG A 120 2.54 13.29 4.88
N GLN A 121 2.15 13.33 6.17
CA GLN A 121 1.82 12.10 6.90
C GLN A 121 0.62 11.36 6.27
N SER A 122 -0.40 12.11 5.87
CA SER A 122 -1.61 11.57 5.25
C SER A 122 -1.34 11.02 3.86
N GLU A 123 -0.52 11.70 3.08
CA GLU A 123 -0.03 11.22 1.78
C GLU A 123 0.74 9.90 1.94
N LYS A 124 1.70 9.84 2.86
CA LYS A 124 2.49 8.63 3.13
C LYS A 124 1.60 7.46 3.56
N ALA A 125 0.58 7.72 4.40
CA ALA A 125 -0.38 6.71 4.81
C ALA A 125 -1.27 6.24 3.64
N LEU A 126 -1.67 7.15 2.75
CA LEU A 126 -2.41 6.85 1.53
C LEU A 126 -1.61 5.96 0.58
N VAL A 127 -0.35 6.31 0.32
CA VAL A 127 0.54 5.53 -0.55
C VAL A 127 0.73 4.11 0.00
N ARG A 128 0.98 3.98 1.31
CA ARG A 128 1.10 2.66 1.97
C ARG A 128 -0.19 1.84 1.87
N PHE A 129 -1.34 2.48 2.09
CA PHE A 129 -2.63 1.82 1.97
C PHE A 129 -2.95 1.45 0.51
N ALA A 130 -2.54 2.26 -0.47
CA ALA A 130 -2.76 1.97 -1.88
C ALA A 130 -2.03 0.71 -2.38
N ALA A 131 -0.95 0.31 -1.68
CA ALA A 131 -0.26 -0.96 -1.90
C ALA A 131 -0.92 -2.17 -1.20
N SER A 132 -2.05 -1.99 -0.51
CA SER A 132 -2.73 -3.09 0.19
C SER A 132 -3.45 -4.01 -0.78
N GLU A 133 -3.34 -5.32 -0.55
CA GLU A 133 -4.11 -6.34 -1.27
C GLU A 133 -5.59 -6.35 -0.84
N PRO A 134 -6.54 -6.11 -1.76
CA PRO A 134 -7.97 -6.30 -1.50
C PRO A 134 -8.30 -7.73 -1.06
N PHE A 135 -9.15 -7.89 -0.04
CA PHE A 135 -9.56 -9.21 0.46
C PHE A 135 -10.80 -9.80 -0.26
N TRP A 136 -11.53 -8.96 -1.00
CA TRP A 136 -12.79 -9.32 -1.69
C TRP A 136 -12.58 -9.78 -3.13
N GLU A 137 -11.36 -9.72 -3.66
CA GLU A 137 -11.04 -10.36 -4.92
C GLU A 137 -10.67 -11.82 -4.65
N PRO A 138 -11.20 -12.79 -5.42
CA PRO A 138 -10.70 -14.16 -5.35
C PRO A 138 -9.19 -14.11 -5.60
N ALA A 139 -8.41 -14.86 -4.82
CA ALA A 139 -6.98 -14.94 -5.01
C ALA A 139 -6.71 -15.40 -6.45
N LYS A 140 -6.46 -14.45 -7.37
CA LYS A 140 -5.88 -14.75 -8.67
C LYS A 140 -4.64 -15.57 -8.34
N GLY A 141 -4.61 -16.78 -8.87
CA GLY A 141 -3.90 -17.89 -8.24
C GLY A 141 -2.52 -17.53 -7.71
N ARG A 142 -2.12 -18.26 -6.67
CA ARG A 142 -0.83 -18.94 -6.74
C ARG A 142 -0.83 -19.81 -8.02
N ALA A 143 -0.81 -19.19 -9.19
CA ALA A 143 -0.52 -19.83 -10.44
C ALA A 143 0.89 -20.37 -10.22
N LYS A 144 0.95 -21.69 -10.09
CA LYS A 144 2.14 -22.53 -10.11
C LYS A 144 3.37 -21.75 -10.61
N ARG A 145 4.22 -21.27 -9.69
CA ARG A 145 5.65 -21.35 -9.95
C ARG A 145 5.93 -22.86 -10.03
N ARG A 146 5.66 -23.46 -11.20
CA ARG A 146 6.32 -24.69 -11.60
C ARG A 146 7.80 -24.36 -11.45
N ALA A 147 8.43 -24.95 -10.43
CA ALA A 147 9.87 -25.10 -10.47
C ALA A 147 10.17 -25.74 -11.82
N LYS A 148 10.99 -25.05 -12.64
CA LYS A 148 11.57 -25.65 -13.83
C LYS A 148 12.14 -27.01 -13.39
N PRO A 149 11.79 -28.14 -14.04
CA PRO A 149 12.56 -29.35 -13.83
C PRO A 149 13.99 -29.01 -14.22
N ARG A 150 14.94 -29.19 -13.30
CA ARG A 150 16.35 -29.28 -13.67
C ARG A 150 16.47 -30.50 -14.56
N THR A 151 16.51 -30.31 -15.87
CA THR A 151 16.92 -31.36 -16.80
C THR A 151 18.37 -31.69 -16.48
N LYS A 152 18.55 -32.85 -15.82
CA LYS A 152 19.81 -33.58 -15.86
C LYS A 152 19.84 -34.27 -17.22
N ASP A 153 20.53 -33.70 -18.19
CA ASP A 153 21.02 -34.48 -19.31
C ASP A 153 22.53 -34.56 -19.24
N ARG A 154 22.97 -35.78 -18.91
CA ARG A 154 24.34 -36.23 -18.82
C ARG A 154 24.43 -37.47 -19.70
N ALA A 155 24.75 -37.30 -20.97
CA ALA A 155 25.30 -38.33 -21.85
C ALA A 155 25.89 -37.61 -23.08
N LYS A 156 27.22 -37.47 -23.17
CA LYS A 156 28.14 -38.43 -23.81
C LYS A 156 27.87 -38.55 -25.32
N HIS A 157 28.72 -37.94 -26.14
CA HIS A 157 29.52 -38.57 -27.21
C HIS A 157 30.44 -37.51 -27.85
N GLY A 158 31.74 -37.81 -27.95
CA GLY A 158 32.72 -36.99 -28.66
C GLY A 158 32.65 -37.17 -30.19
N PRO A 159 33.51 -36.46 -30.94
CA PRO A 159 34.70 -37.17 -31.42
C PRO A 159 36.01 -36.37 -31.30
N LYS A 160 37.09 -37.13 -31.44
CA LYS A 160 38.50 -36.82 -31.17
C LYS A 160 39.18 -35.99 -32.27
N LEU A 161 40.37 -35.48 -31.88
CA LEU A 161 41.59 -35.15 -32.65
C LEU A 161 41.63 -33.76 -33.33
N ARG A 162 42.57 -32.91 -32.93
CA ARG A 162 43.94 -32.95 -33.48
C ARG A 162 44.95 -32.16 -32.64
N ASP A 163 46.16 -32.67 -32.72
CA ASP A 163 47.43 -32.30 -32.11
C ASP A 163 47.90 -30.86 -32.37
N LYS A 164 48.71 -30.32 -31.44
CA LYS A 164 49.92 -29.52 -31.72
C LYS A 164 50.59 -28.99 -30.44
N HIS A 165 51.74 -29.59 -30.15
CA HIS A 165 53.02 -28.96 -29.77
C HIS A 165 53.17 -28.18 -28.45
N ARG A 166 54.13 -28.67 -27.63
CA ARG A 166 55.29 -27.98 -26.98
C ARG A 166 55.03 -26.54 -26.43
N ASP A 167 55.47 -26.14 -25.24
CA ASP A 167 56.77 -26.41 -24.60
C ASP A 167 56.74 -25.86 -23.14
N LYS A 168 57.45 -26.53 -22.24
CA LYS A 168 58.26 -26.03 -21.09
C LYS A 168 57.75 -25.02 -20.03
N HIS A 169 58.29 -25.30 -18.83
CA HIS A 169 58.55 -24.44 -17.66
C HIS A 169 57.52 -24.34 -16.52
N ARG A 170 57.74 -25.21 -15.52
CA ARG A 170 57.64 -24.94 -14.06
C ARG A 170 58.79 -23.99 -13.63
N PRO A 171 58.91 -23.46 -12.38
CA PRO A 171 58.01 -23.49 -11.22
C PRO A 171 57.99 -22.24 -10.26
N LYS A 172 57.17 -22.35 -9.19
CA LYS A 172 57.31 -21.86 -7.78
C LYS A 172 56.85 -20.43 -7.33
N ALA A 173 55.88 -20.47 -6.41
CA ALA A 173 55.91 -20.04 -4.99
C ALA A 173 56.03 -18.57 -4.54
N GLY A 174 55.29 -18.27 -3.44
CA GLY A 174 55.40 -17.11 -2.53
C GLY A 174 54.00 -16.59 -2.19
N ARG A 175 53.35 -16.78 -1.03
CA ARG A 175 53.67 -16.57 0.41
C ARG A 175 54.17 -15.16 0.76
N GLY A 176 53.40 -14.49 1.63
CA GLY A 176 53.74 -13.26 2.39
C GLY A 176 52.95 -12.05 1.91
N ALA A 177 52.47 -11.09 2.70
CA ALA A 177 52.45 -10.82 4.14
C ALA A 177 51.35 -9.73 4.33
N LYS A 178 50.50 -9.74 5.35
CA LYS A 178 50.66 -9.17 6.70
C LYS A 178 51.12 -7.71 6.76
N LYS A 179 50.38 -6.92 7.55
CA LYS A 179 50.65 -5.59 8.15
C LYS A 179 50.30 -4.38 7.26
N ARG A 180 49.87 -3.22 7.75
CA ARG A 180 49.39 -2.68 9.05
C ARG A 180 49.06 -1.19 8.76
N SER A 181 48.32 -0.58 9.68
CA SER A 181 48.44 0.81 10.17
C SER A 181 48.07 1.98 9.24
N GLY A 182 47.22 2.84 9.81
CA GLY A 182 46.73 4.12 9.31
C GLY A 182 45.47 4.44 10.09
#